data_AF-A0A0D5YGY8-F1
#
_entry.id   AF-A0A0D5YGY8-F1
#
_cell.length_a   1.000
_cell.length_b   1.000
_cell.length_c   1.000
_cell.angle_alpha   90.00
_cell.angle_beta   90.00
_cell.angle_gamma   90.00
#
_symmetry.space_group_name_H-M   'P 1'
#
loop_
_entity.id
_entity.type
_entity.pdbx_description
1 polymer ?
#
loop_
_entity_poly.entity_id
_entity_poly.type
_entity_poly.pdbx_seq_one_letter_code
_entity_poly.pdbx_strand_id
1 'polypeptide(L)' 'MSNVEELKEELLGQLESVANFMRGMGLDPRIPNDTKQALSKRARDIDELVEKYLEE' A
#
# COMPACT_ATOMS: atom_id res chain seq x y z
N MET A 1 -20.56 13.62 -5.38
CA MET A 1 -19.87 13.30 -4.11
C MET A 1 -19.31 14.60 -3.55
N SER A 2 -18.92 14.66 -2.27
CA SER A 2 -18.24 15.86 -1.78
C SER A 2 -16.80 15.87 -2.29
N ASN A 3 -16.21 17.04 -2.54
CA ASN A 3 -14.80 17.17 -2.97
C ASN A 3 -13.82 16.54 -1.96
N VAL A 4 -14.24 16.38 -0.70
CA VAL A 4 -13.45 15.72 0.35
C VAL A 4 -13.46 14.20 0.17
N GLU A 5 -14.59 13.63 -0.26
CA GLU A 5 -14.71 12.19 -0.48
C GLU A 5 -13.91 11.73 -1.69
N GLU A 6 -13.93 12.53 -2.77
CA GLU A 6 -13.12 12.27 -3.97
C GLU A 6 -11.61 12.31 -3.66
N LEU A 7 -11.17 13.28 -2.84
CA LEU A 7 -9.77 13.35 -2.39
C LEU A 7 -9.38 12.18 -1.48
N LYS A 8 -10.30 11.74 -0.61
CA LYS A 8 -10.10 10.56 0.25
C LYS A 8 -9.90 9.31 -0.61
N GLU A 9 -10.80 9.07 -1.56
CA GLU A 9 -10.73 7.91 -2.47
C GLU A 9 -9.44 7.93 -3.31
N GLU A 10 -9.08 9.09 -3.89
CA GLU A 10 -7.83 9.24 -4.64
C GLU A 10 -6.61 8.92 -3.77
N LEU A 11 -6.56 9.45 -2.53
CA LEU A 11 -5.46 9.21 -1.62
C LEU A 11 -5.34 7.73 -1.23
N LEU A 12 -6.45 7.07 -0.90
CA LEU A 12 -6.46 5.65 -0.56
C LEU A 12 -6.02 4.79 -1.75
N GLY A 13 -6.48 5.10 -2.96
CA GLY A 13 -6.04 4.42 -4.18
C GLY A 13 -4.53 4.58 -4.45
N GLN A 14 -3.95 5.75 -4.17
CA GLN A 14 -2.49 5.93 -4.27
C GLN A 14 -1.73 5.09 -3.23
N LEU A 15 -2.25 4.96 -2.01
CA LEU A 15 -1.64 4.12 -0.98
C LEU A 15 -1.66 2.63 -1.37
N GLU A 16 -2.78 2.14 -1.89
CA GLU A 16 -2.88 0.78 -2.43
C GLU A 16 -1.88 0.53 -3.57
N SER A 17 -1.75 1.51 -4.48
CA SER A 17 -0.77 1.46 -5.57
C SER A 17 0.67 1.35 -5.03
N VAL A 18 1.02 2.09 -3.98
CA VAL A 18 2.33 2.00 -3.32
C VAL A 18 2.54 0.62 -2.68
N ALA A 19 1.55 0.08 -1.97
CA ALA A 19 1.63 -1.26 -1.38
C ALA A 19 1.85 -2.34 -2.47
N ASN A 20 1.14 -2.22 -3.59
CA ASN A 20 1.31 -3.11 -4.74
C ASN A 20 2.69 -2.96 -5.40
N PHE A 21 3.21 -1.73 -5.53
CA PHE A 21 4.57 -1.49 -6.02
C PHE A 21 5.61 -2.16 -5.12
N MET A 22 5.48 -2.04 -3.78
CA MET A 22 6.38 -2.71 -2.84
C MET A 22 6.34 -4.24 -2.97
N ARG A 23 5.15 -4.83 -3.16
CA ARG A 23 5.02 -6.28 -3.46
C ARG A 23 5.70 -6.63 -4.77
N GLY A 24 5.51 -5.83 -5.82
CA GLY A 24 6.15 -6.00 -7.13
C GLY A 24 7.67 -5.97 -7.05
N MET A 25 8.24 -5.02 -6.30
CA MET A 25 9.68 -4.98 -6.02
C MET A 25 10.15 -6.25 -5.32
N GLY A 26 9.37 -6.77 -4.36
CA GLY A 26 9.67 -8.02 -3.66
C GLY A 26 9.76 -9.27 -4.55
N LEU A 27 9.23 -9.21 -5.78
CA LEU A 27 9.34 -10.30 -6.77
C LEU A 27 10.68 -10.31 -7.52
N ASP A 28 11.47 -9.24 -7.44
CA ASP A 28 12.79 -9.19 -8.09
C ASP A 28 13.75 -10.20 -7.42
N PRO A 29 14.30 -11.17 -8.17
CA PRO A 29 15.21 -12.18 -7.61
C PRO A 29 16.52 -11.58 -7.08
N ARG A 30 16.90 -10.37 -7.51
CA ARG A 30 18.13 -9.68 -7.10
C ARG A 30 18.01 -9.00 -5.73
N ILE A 31 16.80 -8.82 -5.21
CA ILE A 31 16.59 -8.18 -3.91
C ILE A 31 16.85 -9.20 -2.79
N PRO A 32 17.68 -8.87 -1.78
CA PRO A 32 17.91 -9.70 -0.60
C PRO A 32 16.62 -10.06 0.16
N ASN A 33 16.60 -11.24 0.79
CA ASN A 33 15.41 -11.76 1.47
C ASN A 33 14.95 -10.89 2.65
N ASP A 34 15.86 -10.30 3.40
CA ASP A 34 15.56 -9.35 4.48
C ASP A 34 14.86 -8.10 3.95
N THR A 35 15.32 -7.57 2.81
CA THR A 35 14.71 -6.44 2.13
C THR A 35 13.31 -6.80 1.62
N LYS A 36 13.13 -8.01 1.07
CA LYS A 36 11.79 -8.52 0.69
C LYS A 36 10.84 -8.58 1.87
N GLN A 37 11.29 -9.09 3.02
CA GLN A 37 10.50 -9.14 4.24
C GLN A 37 10.12 -7.73 4.73
N ALA A 38 11.04 -6.77 4.66
CA ALA A 38 10.76 -5.38 5.00
C ALA A 38 9.72 -4.75 4.07
N LEU A 39 9.85 -4.95 2.75
CA LEU A 39 8.86 -4.51 1.76
C LEU A 39 7.48 -5.14 2.02
N SER A 40 7.43 -6.45 2.25
CA SER A 40 6.18 -7.16 2.54
C SER A 40 5.54 -6.74 3.87
N LYS A 41 6.35 -6.42 4.90
CA LYS A 41 5.81 -5.85 6.14
C LYS A 41 5.22 -4.47 5.87
N ARG A 42 5.96 -3.60 5.17
CA ARG A 42 5.50 -2.24 4.92
C ARG A 42 4.25 -2.18 4.04
N ALA A 43 4.14 -3.06 3.04
CA ALA A 43 2.93 -3.18 2.23
C ALA A 43 1.72 -3.55 3.09
N ARG A 44 1.87 -4.50 4.04
CA ARG A 44 0.81 -4.86 5.00
C ARG A 44 0.43 -3.71 5.94
N ASP A 45 1.42 -3.00 6.47
CA ASP A 45 1.16 -1.81 7.31
C ASP A 45 0.33 -0.75 6.55
N ILE A 46 0.48 -0.67 5.21
CA ILE A 46 -0.30 0.24 4.36
C ILE A 46 -1.71 -0.32 4.11
N ASP A 47 -1.85 -1.63 3.84
CA ASP A 47 -3.18 -2.24 3.68
C ASP A 47 -4.05 -2.03 4.92
N GLU A 48 -3.50 -2.30 6.12
CA GLU A 48 -4.20 -2.12 7.39
C GLU A 48 -4.65 -0.67 7.59
N LEU A 49 -3.85 0.29 7.13
CA LEU A 49 -4.19 1.71 7.16
C LEU A 49 -5.34 2.02 6.20
N VAL A 50 -5.28 1.50 4.97
CA VAL A 50 -6.31 1.73 3.95
C VAL A 50 -7.63 1.11 4.39
N GLU A 51 -7.62 -0.14 4.85
CA GLU A 51 -8.80 -0.85 5.37
C GLU A 51 -9.47 -0.05 6.49
N LYS A 52 -8.69 0.44 7.46
CA LYS A 52 -9.21 1.28 8.55
C LYS A 52 -9.99 2.50 8.04
N TYR A 53 -9.53 3.16 6.99
CA TYR A 53 -10.18 4.36 6.46
C TYR A 53 -11.27 4.07 5.41
N LEU A 54 -11.37 2.84 4.91
CA LEU A 54 -12.49 2.38 4.08
C LEU A 54 -13.70 1.92 4.92
N GLU A 55 -13.46 1.41 6.14
CA GLU A 55 -14.51 1.00 7.09
C GLU A 55 -15.13 2.18 7.87
N GLU A 56 -14.46 3.35 7.88
CA GLU A 56 -14.94 4.64 8.45
C GLU A 56 -15.68 5.51 7.42
#